data_AF-K9UGY8-F1
#
_entry.id   AF-K9UGY8-F1
#
_cell.length_a   1.000
_cell.length_b   1.000
_cell.length_c   1.000
_cell.angle_alpha   90.00
_cell.angle_beta   90.00
_cell.angle_gamma   90.00
#
_symmetry.space_group_name_H-M   'P 1'
#
loop_
_entity.id
_entity.type
_entity.pdbx_description
1 polymer ?
#
loop_
_entity_poly.entity_id
_entity_poly.type
_entity_poly.pdbx_seq_one_letter_code
_entity_poly.pdbx_strand_id
1 'polypeptide(L)' 'MMMNLSPKAMRSIGESLEFRIAAYQHRLDTEVMSEDEASDLTNDLMFLESLLQEFQQALALPVAQVF' A
#
# COMPACT_ATOMS: atom_id res chain seq x y z
N MET A 1 0.62 -15.85 13.59
CA MET A 1 -0.55 -15.22 14.24
C MET A 1 -1.33 -14.49 13.17
N MET A 2 -2.58 -14.88 12.91
CA MET A 2 -3.47 -14.12 12.01
C MET A 2 -3.86 -12.83 12.76
N MET A 3 -3.49 -11.66 12.23
CA MET A 3 -3.93 -10.39 12.80
C MET A 3 -5.44 -10.29 12.60
N ASN A 4 -6.20 -10.38 13.69
CA ASN A 4 -7.66 -10.31 13.66
C ASN A 4 -8.10 -8.83 13.59
N LEU A 5 -7.91 -8.21 12.43
CA LEU A 5 -8.26 -6.82 12.20
C LEU A 5 -9.77 -6.68 11.95
N SER A 6 -10.37 -5.65 12.53
CA SER A 6 -11.77 -5.33 12.21
C SER A 6 -11.91 -4.85 10.76
N PRO A 7 -13.08 -4.99 10.12
CA PRO A 7 -13.32 -4.45 8.78
C PRO A 7 -13.05 -2.94 8.65
N LYS A 8 -13.19 -2.19 9.75
CA LYS A 8 -12.83 -0.76 9.80
C LYS A 8 -11.32 -0.56 9.81
N ALA A 9 -10.59 -1.35 10.60
CA ALA A 9 -9.13 -1.30 10.64
C ALA A 9 -8.53 -1.68 9.27
N MET A 10 -9.10 -2.71 8.61
CA MET A 10 -8.65 -3.13 7.29
C MET A 10 -8.85 -2.02 6.24
N ARG A 11 -10.02 -1.38 6.21
CA ARG A 11 -10.27 -0.22 5.34
C ARG A 11 -9.31 0.94 5.62
N SER A 12 -9.13 1.30 6.89
CA SER A 12 -8.23 2.38 7.28
C SER A 12 -6.78 2.13 6.85
N ILE A 13 -6.31 0.89 6.89
CA ILE A 13 -4.97 0.52 6.42
C ILE A 13 -4.88 0.68 4.89
N GLY A 14 -5.88 0.20 4.14
CA GLY A 14 -5.92 0.37 2.68
C GLY A 14 -5.89 1.84 2.27
N GLU A 15 -6.74 2.67 2.87
CA GLU A 15 -6.78 4.12 2.63
C GLU A 15 -5.44 4.81 2.97
N SER A 16 -4.76 4.34 4.02
CA SER A 16 -3.45 4.90 4.42
C SER A 16 -2.34 4.55 3.43
N LEU A 17 -2.37 3.34 2.87
CA LEU A 17 -1.45 2.92 1.81
C LEU A 17 -1.70 3.74 0.53
N GLU A 18 -2.96 3.87 0.11
CA GLU A 18 -3.35 4.68 -1.05
C GLU A 18 -2.90 6.14 -0.90
N PHE A 19 -3.13 6.74 0.27
CA PHE A 19 -2.69 8.10 0.56
C PHE A 19 -1.17 8.27 0.43
N ARG A 20 -0.39 7.30 0.93
CA ARG A 20 1.07 7.37 0.89
C ARG A 20 1.63 7.15 -0.51
N ILE A 21 1.05 6.24 -1.28
CA ILE A 21 1.36 6.02 -2.71
C ILE A 21 1.14 7.33 -3.48
N ALA A 22 -0.03 7.95 -3.32
CA ALA A 22 -0.34 9.22 -3.98
C ALA A 22 0.63 10.35 -3.59
N ALA A 23 1.03 10.42 -2.30
CA ALA A 23 2.03 11.37 -1.85
C ALA A 23 3.40 11.13 -2.50
N TYR A 24 3.84 9.88 -2.65
CA TYR A 24 5.13 9.56 -3.26
C TYR A 24 5.13 9.83 -4.77
N GLN A 25 4.04 9.51 -5.47
CA GLN A 25 3.83 9.88 -6.87
C GLN A 25 3.89 11.40 -7.04
N HIS A 26 3.19 12.16 -6.19
CA HIS A 26 3.23 13.62 -6.24
C HIS A 26 4.64 14.18 -6.04
N ARG A 27 5.43 13.59 -5.13
CA ARG A 27 6.82 13.99 -4.92
C ARG A 27 7.68 13.70 -6.15
N LEU A 28 7.56 12.54 -6.77
CA LEU A 28 8.25 12.21 -8.03
C LEU A 28 7.92 13.21 -9.14
N ASP A 29 6.67 13.67 -9.20
CA ASP A 29 6.21 14.60 -10.24
C ASP A 29 6.63 16.06 -10.01
N THR A 30 6.87 16.47 -8.75
CA THR A 30 6.98 17.90 -8.38
C THR A 30 8.28 18.30 -7.71
N GLU A 31 8.98 17.39 -7.04
CA GLU A 31 10.24 17.69 -6.36
C GLU A 31 11.41 17.53 -7.32
N VAL A 32 12.33 18.50 -7.31
CA VAL A 32 13.64 18.33 -7.98
C VAL A 32 14.52 17.50 -7.06
N MET A 33 14.76 16.26 -7.46
CA MET A 33 15.57 15.30 -6.72
C MET A 33 16.65 14.71 -7.62
N SER A 34 17.70 14.18 -7.00
CA SER A 34 18.75 13.45 -7.72
C SER A 34 18.22 12.12 -8.30
N GLU A 35 18.94 11.53 -9.24
CA GLU A 35 18.59 10.22 -9.80
C GLU A 35 18.57 9.12 -8.73
N ASP A 36 19.48 9.17 -7.76
CA ASP A 36 19.53 8.22 -6.65
C ASP A 36 18.28 8.35 -5.76
N GLU A 37 17.91 9.59 -5.39
CA GLU A 37 16.71 9.85 -4.59
C GLU A 37 15.42 9.47 -5.33
N ALA A 38 15.34 9.73 -6.64
CA ALA A 38 14.22 9.33 -7.48
C ALA A 38 14.12 7.80 -7.58
N SER A 39 15.25 7.12 -7.73
CA SER A 39 15.34 5.66 -7.78
C SER A 39 14.86 5.03 -6.47
N ASP A 40 15.35 5.53 -5.33
CA ASP A 40 14.92 5.07 -4.00
C ASP A 40 13.42 5.27 -3.79
N LEU A 41 12.90 6.46 -4.12
CA LEU A 41 11.48 6.76 -3.98
C LEU A 41 10.61 5.91 -4.91
N THR A 42 11.08 5.62 -6.13
CA THR A 42 10.39 4.74 -7.08
C THR A 42 10.36 3.29 -6.57
N ASN A 43 11.45 2.81 -5.96
CA ASN A 43 11.50 1.48 -5.36
C ASN A 43 10.52 1.35 -4.19
N ASP A 44 10.47 2.36 -3.31
CA ASP A 44 9.51 2.40 -2.22
C ASP A 44 8.06 2.43 -2.74
N LEU A 45 7.81 3.20 -3.80
CA LEU A 45 6.49 3.28 -4.44
C LEU A 45 6.05 1.90 -4.96
N MET A 46 6.91 1.20 -5.71
CA MET A 46 6.62 -0.14 -6.23
C MET A 46 6.33 -1.15 -5.11
N PHE A 47 7.06 -1.05 -4.00
CA PHE A 47 6.80 -1.88 -2.82
C PHE A 47 5.42 -1.60 -2.22
N LEU A 48 5.05 -0.33 -2.04
CA LEU A 48 3.75 0.06 -1.48
C LEU A 48 2.58 -0.35 -2.39
N GLU A 49 2.72 -0.21 -3.70
CA GLU A 49 1.72 -0.66 -4.68
C GLU A 49 1.52 -2.18 -4.62
N SER A 50 2.62 -2.94 -4.55
CA SER A 50 2.58 -4.40 -4.40
C SER A 50 1.92 -4.81 -3.08
N LEU A 51 2.29 -4.14 -1.98
CA LEU A 51 1.71 -4.38 -0.66
C LEU A 51 0.20 -4.09 -0.64
N LEU A 52 -0.25 -2.99 -1.25
CA LEU A 52 -1.67 -2.66 -1.36
C LEU A 52 -2.42 -3.73 -2.16
N GLN A 53 -1.84 -4.20 -3.26
CA GLN A 53 -2.44 -5.25 -4.07
C GLN A 53 -2.58 -6.56 -3.29
N GLU A 54 -1.52 -7.02 -2.62
CA GLU A 54 -1.55 -8.21 -1.78
C GLU A 54 -2.55 -8.07 -0.63
N PHE A 55 -2.59 -6.90 0.01
CA PHE A 55 -3.53 -6.60 1.07
C PHE A 55 -4.98 -6.66 0.58
N GLN A 56 -5.30 -6.03 -0.54
CA GLN A 56 -6.64 -6.08 -1.15
C GLN A 56 -7.02 -7.50 -1.57
N GLN A 57 -6.09 -8.29 -2.11
CA GLN A 57 -6.32 -9.69 -2.44
C GLN A 57 -6.64 -10.51 -1.18
N ALA A 58 -5.88 -10.33 -0.10
CA ALA A 58 -6.13 -11.00 1.16
C ALA A 58 -7.51 -10.66 1.76
N LEU A 59 -8.02 -9.43 1.51
CA LEU A 59 -9.37 -9.02 1.90
C LEU A 59 -10.47 -9.56 0.97
N ALA A 60 -10.18 -9.71 -0.32
CA ALA A 60 -11.13 -10.16 -1.33
C ALA A 60 -11.30 -11.69 -1.38
N LEU A 61 -10.32 -12.44 -0.85
CA LEU A 61 -10.47 -13.88 -0.65
C LEU A 61 -11.66 -14.11 0.30
N PRO A 62 -12.71 -14.85 -0.12
CA PRO A 62 -13.73 -15.27 0.81
C PRO A 62 -12.99 -16.07 1.87
N VAL A 63 -13.02 -15.58 3.12
CA VAL A 63 -12.64 -16.38 4.27
C VAL A 63 -13.46 -17.64 4.13
N ALA A 64 -12.83 -18.74 3.72
CA ALA A 64 -13.46 -20.04 3.65
C ALA A 64 -14.01 -20.24 5.06
N GLN A 65 -15.31 -20.06 5.20
CA GLN A 65 -16.03 -20.29 6.43
C GLN A 65 -15.89 -21.79 6.67
N VAL A 66 -14.84 -22.16 7.42
CA VAL A 66 -14.75 -23.46 8.04
C VAL A 66 -15.76 -23.39 9.19
N PHE A 67 -17.03 -23.61 8.83
CA PHE A 67 -18.07 -24.06 9.74
C PHE A 67 -18.06 -25.59 9.75
#